data_AF-K0J3X7-F1
#
_entry.id   AF-K0J3X7-F1
#
_cell.length_a   1.000
_cell.length_b   1.000
_cell.length_c   1.000
_cell.angle_alpha   90.00
_cell.angle_beta   90.00
_cell.angle_gamma   90.00
#
_symmetry.space_group_name_H-M   'P 1'
#
loop_
_entity.id
_entity.type
_entity.pdbx_description
1 polymer ?
#
loop_
_entity_poly.entity_id
_entity_poly.type
_entity_poly.pdbx_seq_one_letter_code
_entity_poly.pdbx_strand_id
1 'polypeptide(L)'
;MNRRLGREKAFQVLFSLDNEDFDVDSAIEHILEEEPNEFVRTLIYGVVREKESIDKKITEHLENWTLDRLAYVEKALLRMAVFEMFSDLDTPKGVVINEVIEVAHIYGDEKSGQFINGVLAKINK
;
A
#
# COMPACT_ATOMS: atom_id res chain seq x y z
N MET A 1 13.60 -4.40 12.59
CA MET A 1 13.12 -3.59 11.44
C MET A 1 12.29 -2.41 11.95
N ASN A 2 12.55 -1.18 11.50
CA ASN A 2 11.71 -0.02 11.86
C ASN A 2 10.44 0.02 10.99
N ARG A 3 9.43 0.83 11.38
CA ARG A 3 8.14 0.89 10.67
C ARG A 3 8.27 1.33 9.20
N ARG A 4 9.22 2.23 8.87
CA ARG A 4 9.46 2.68 7.50
C ARG A 4 9.93 1.54 6.59
N LEU A 5 11.00 0.84 6.99
CA LEU A 5 11.51 -0.32 6.26
C LEU A 5 10.45 -1.44 6.19
N GLY A 6 9.64 -1.59 7.25
CA GLY A 6 8.50 -2.51 7.22
C GLY A 6 7.47 -2.20 6.14
N ARG A 7 7.08 -0.93 5.98
CA ARG A 7 6.16 -0.51 4.91
C ARG A 7 6.77 -0.70 3.53
N GLU A 8 8.05 -0.39 3.37
CA GLU A 8 8.75 -0.60 2.11
C GLU A 8 8.75 -2.08 1.71
N LYS A 9 9.05 -2.99 2.66
CA LYS A 9 8.99 -4.43 2.43
C LYS A 9 7.58 -4.95 2.16
N ALA A 10 6.58 -4.48 2.90
CA ALA A 10 5.18 -4.79 2.64
C ALA A 10 4.74 -4.33 1.24
N PHE A 11 5.14 -3.12 0.84
CA PHE A 11 4.90 -2.58 -0.50
C PHE A 11 5.53 -3.46 -1.59
N GLN A 12 6.80 -3.87 -1.45
CA GLN A 12 7.47 -4.72 -2.44
C GLN A 12 6.72 -6.05 -2.66
N VAL A 13 6.24 -6.67 -1.57
CA VAL A 13 5.41 -7.88 -1.65
C VAL A 13 4.06 -7.60 -2.31
N LEU A 14 3.35 -6.55 -1.88
CA LEU A 14 2.03 -6.22 -2.46
C LEU A 14 2.11 -5.83 -3.93
N PHE A 15 3.20 -5.17 -4.33
CA PHE A 15 3.47 -4.81 -5.72
C PHE A 15 3.70 -6.05 -6.60
N SER A 16 4.45 -7.05 -6.10
CA SER A 16 4.70 -8.28 -6.88
C SER A 16 3.41 -9.07 -7.11
N LEU A 17 2.48 -9.09 -6.14
CA LEU A 17 1.17 -9.75 -6.30
C LEU A 17 0.28 -9.14 -7.39
N ASP A 18 0.47 -7.87 -7.72
CA ASP A 18 -0.28 -7.20 -8.80
C ASP A 18 0.40 -7.37 -10.18
N ASN A 19 1.67 -7.74 -10.21
CA ASN A 19 2.50 -7.78 -11.41
C ASN A 19 2.86 -9.20 -11.87
N GLU A 20 2.82 -10.17 -10.95
CA GLU A 20 3.25 -11.56 -11.16
C GLU A 20 2.18 -12.54 -10.64
N ASP A 21 2.12 -13.75 -11.18
CA ASP A 21 1.24 -14.83 -10.71
C ASP A 21 1.83 -15.52 -9.47
N PHE A 22 2.10 -14.75 -8.41
CA PHE A 22 2.46 -15.29 -7.10
C PHE A 22 1.24 -15.37 -6.17
N ASP A 23 1.17 -16.43 -5.36
CA ASP A 23 0.41 -16.36 -4.12
C ASP A 23 1.18 -15.56 -3.05
N VAL A 24 0.47 -15.15 -2.00
CA VAL A 24 1.02 -14.28 -0.95
C VAL A 24 2.23 -14.87 -0.24
N ASP A 25 2.26 -16.19 -0.01
CA ASP A 25 3.34 -16.85 0.73
C ASP A 25 4.57 -16.96 -0.18
N SER A 26 4.38 -17.35 -1.44
CA SER A 26 5.45 -17.36 -2.46
C SER A 26 6.06 -15.96 -2.67
N ALA A 27 5.24 -14.90 -2.68
CA ALA A 27 5.74 -13.52 -2.81
C ALA A 27 6.55 -13.07 -1.58
N ILE A 28 6.13 -13.49 -0.37
CA ILE A 28 6.89 -13.26 0.86
C ILE A 28 8.26 -13.93 0.78
N GLU A 29 8.31 -15.22 0.44
CA GLU A 29 9.56 -15.97 0.32
C GLU A 29 10.49 -15.42 -0.76
N HIS A 30 9.92 -14.89 -1.85
CA HIS A 30 10.71 -14.34 -2.96
C HIS A 30 11.34 -12.98 -2.62
N ILE A 31 10.62 -12.11 -1.89
CA ILE A 31 11.00 -10.72 -1.66
C ILE A 31 11.69 -10.51 -0.31
N LEU A 32 11.34 -11.31 0.70
CA LEU A 32 11.85 -11.19 2.05
C LEU A 32 12.93 -12.23 2.32
N GLU A 33 14.09 -11.76 2.80
CA GLU A 33 15.20 -12.63 3.19
C GLU A 33 14.94 -13.37 4.52
N GLU A 34 14.04 -12.81 5.34
CA GLU A 34 13.66 -13.33 6.66
C GLU A 34 12.14 -13.23 6.83
N GLU A 35 11.61 -14.03 7.76
CA GLU A 35 10.19 -14.00 8.13
C GLU A 35 9.73 -12.58 8.49
N PRO A 36 8.61 -12.09 7.93
CA PRO A 36 8.10 -10.77 8.24
C PRO A 36 7.70 -10.67 9.71
N ASN A 37 8.07 -9.56 10.34
CA ASN A 37 7.54 -9.25 11.67
C ASN A 37 6.02 -9.02 11.64
N GLU A 38 5.39 -8.99 12.81
CA GLU A 38 3.93 -8.87 12.93
C GLU A 38 3.36 -7.65 12.20
N PHE A 39 4.06 -6.51 12.23
CA PHE A 39 3.61 -5.30 11.52
C PHE A 39 3.55 -5.51 10.00
N VAL A 40 4.63 -6.02 9.40
CA VAL A 40 4.69 -6.28 7.95
C VAL A 40 3.70 -7.36 7.55
N ARG A 41 3.62 -8.43 8.35
CA ARG A 41 2.65 -9.49 8.16
C ARG A 41 1.21 -8.94 8.15
N THR A 42 0.90 -8.07 9.10
CA THR A 42 -0.43 -7.47 9.23
C THR A 42 -0.78 -6.61 8.01
N LEU A 43 0.16 -5.81 7.50
CA LEU A 43 -0.04 -5.03 6.28
C LEU A 43 -0.30 -5.94 5.07
N ILE A 44 0.55 -6.93 4.84
CA ILE A 44 0.45 -7.80 3.65
C ILE A 44 -0.87 -8.58 3.66
N TYR A 45 -1.10 -9.39 4.69
CA TYR A 45 -2.29 -10.25 4.73
C TYR A 45 -3.57 -9.43 4.93
N GLY A 46 -3.50 -8.30 5.63
CA GLY A 46 -4.62 -7.38 5.78
C GLY A 46 -5.08 -6.81 4.45
N VAL A 47 -4.16 -6.29 3.65
CA VAL A 47 -4.46 -5.79 2.30
C VAL A 47 -5.02 -6.89 1.41
N VAL A 48 -4.42 -8.09 1.42
CA VAL A 48 -4.91 -9.22 0.61
C VAL A 48 -6.32 -9.62 1.02
N ARG A 49 -6.59 -9.74 2.33
CA ARG A 49 -7.90 -10.14 2.87
C ARG A 49 -8.98 -9.10 2.59
N GLU A 50 -8.65 -7.83 2.69
CA GLU A 50 -9.62 -6.72 2.59
C GLU A 50 -9.56 -6.03 1.22
N LYS A 51 -8.93 -6.66 0.23
CA LYS A 51 -8.65 -6.07 -1.08
C LYS A 51 -9.89 -5.45 -1.72
N GLU A 52 -11.02 -6.15 -1.72
CA GLU A 52 -12.26 -5.65 -2.34
C GLU A 52 -12.81 -4.39 -1.66
N SER A 53 -12.80 -4.33 -0.33
CA SER A 53 -13.29 -3.16 0.41
C SER A 53 -12.35 -1.97 0.28
N ILE A 54 -11.04 -2.23 0.29
CA ILE A 54 -9.99 -1.25 0.03
C ILE A 54 -10.12 -0.67 -1.38
N ASP A 55 -10.22 -1.54 -2.40
CA ASP A 55 -10.34 -1.16 -3.81
C ASP A 55 -11.59 -0.31 -4.05
N LYS A 56 -12.71 -0.70 -3.44
CA LYS A 56 -13.96 0.09 -3.48
C LYS A 56 -13.75 1.48 -2.87
N LYS A 57 -13.16 1.56 -1.68
CA LYS A 57 -12.92 2.83 -0.98
C LYS A 57 -11.99 3.75 -1.77
N ILE A 58 -10.95 3.22 -2.41
CA ILE A 58 -10.08 3.99 -3.29
C ILE A 58 -10.89 4.49 -4.49
N THR A 59 -11.62 3.59 -5.16
CA THR A 59 -12.36 3.89 -6.39
C THR A 59 -13.40 5.01 -6.18
N GLU A 60 -14.08 5.04 -5.03
CA GLU A 60 -15.04 6.11 -4.67
C GLU A 60 -14.39 7.50 -4.58
N HIS A 61 -13.06 7.58 -4.44
CA HIS A 61 -12.30 8.83 -4.28
C HIS A 61 -11.37 9.13 -5.46
N LEU A 62 -11.40 8.31 -6.51
CA LEU A 62 -10.71 8.60 -7.77
C LEU A 62 -11.57 9.50 -8.66
N GLU A 63 -10.99 10.58 -9.16
CA GLU A 63 -11.64 11.48 -10.12
C GLU A 63 -11.06 11.22 -11.51
N ASN A 64 -11.90 10.90 -12.50
CA ASN A 64 -11.51 10.65 -13.90
C ASN A 64 -10.60 9.43 -14.14
N TRP A 65 -10.21 8.71 -13.08
CA TRP A 65 -9.39 7.51 -13.14
C TRP A 65 -10.17 6.32 -12.60
N THR A 66 -9.93 5.17 -13.19
CA THR A 66 -10.34 3.88 -12.63
C THR A 66 -9.14 3.23 -11.97
N LEU A 67 -9.39 2.42 -10.94
CA LEU A 67 -8.30 1.78 -10.18
C LEU A 67 -7.39 0.94 -11.08
N ASP A 68 -7.96 0.24 -12.07
CA ASP A 68 -7.22 -0.57 -13.06
C ASP A 68 -6.22 0.24 -13.89
N ARG A 69 -6.48 1.53 -14.13
CA ARG A 69 -5.63 2.43 -14.92
C ARG A 69 -4.47 3.05 -14.15
N LEU A 70 -4.43 2.88 -12.83
CA LEU A 70 -3.32 3.38 -12.02
C LEU A 70 -2.06 2.55 -12.25
N ALA A 71 -0.90 3.20 -12.12
CA ALA A 71 0.36 2.47 -12.10
C ALA A 71 0.38 1.47 -10.94
N TYR A 72 1.05 0.33 -11.12
CA TYR A 72 1.13 -0.71 -10.09
C TYR A 72 1.69 -0.18 -8.77
N VAL A 73 2.67 0.73 -8.83
CA VAL A 73 3.24 1.40 -7.64
C VAL A 73 2.16 2.18 -6.88
N GLU A 74 1.41 3.04 -7.57
CA GLU A 74 0.37 3.87 -6.96
C GLU A 74 -0.75 3.02 -6.37
N LYS A 75 -1.16 1.97 -7.10
CA LYS A 75 -2.19 1.02 -6.68
C LYS A 75 -1.80 0.29 -5.40
N ALA A 76 -0.60 -0.30 -5.35
CA ALA A 76 -0.10 -1.01 -4.18
C ALA A 76 0.07 -0.09 -2.96
N LEU A 77 0.61 1.12 -3.17
CA LEU A 77 0.78 2.11 -2.10
C LEU A 77 -0.55 2.64 -1.56
N LEU A 78 -1.52 2.93 -2.43
CA LEU A 78 -2.87 3.33 -2.00
C LEU A 78 -3.56 2.23 -1.19
N ARG A 79 -3.46 0.97 -1.65
CA ARG A 79 -4.04 -0.17 -0.93
C ARG A 79 -3.45 -0.34 0.46
N MET A 80 -2.12 -0.31 0.56
CA MET A 80 -1.41 -0.41 1.84
C MET A 80 -1.76 0.76 2.78
N ALA A 81 -1.76 2.00 2.26
CA ALA A 81 -2.11 3.17 3.05
C ALA A 81 -3.55 3.11 3.57
N VAL A 82 -4.51 2.78 2.70
CA VAL A 82 -5.91 2.68 3.09
C VAL A 82 -6.11 1.58 4.11
N PHE A 83 -5.50 0.40 3.94
CA PHE A 83 -5.56 -0.62 4.99
C PHE A 83 -5.01 -0.09 6.32
N GLU A 84 -3.79 0.44 6.35
CA GLU A 84 -3.15 0.90 7.59
C GLU A 84 -3.99 1.99 8.27
N MET A 85 -4.54 2.95 7.52
CA MET A 85 -5.36 4.05 8.04
C MET A 85 -6.66 3.63 8.75
N PHE A 86 -7.18 2.44 8.43
CA PHE A 86 -8.45 1.94 8.96
C PHE A 86 -8.30 0.61 9.73
N SER A 87 -7.06 0.16 9.94
CA SER A 87 -6.72 -1.01 10.75
C SER A 87 -6.44 -0.66 12.21
N ASP A 88 -6.37 -1.68 13.07
CA ASP A 88 -6.03 -1.56 14.50
C ASP A 88 -4.51 -1.43 14.75
N LEU A 89 -3.73 -0.92 13.78
CA LEU A 89 -2.27 -0.72 13.91
C LEU A 89 -1.89 0.55 14.71
N ASP A 90 -2.89 1.32 15.15
CA ASP A 90 -2.77 2.57 15.93
C ASP A 90 -1.80 3.60 15.32
N THR A 91 -1.53 3.53 14.02
CA THR A 91 -0.73 4.54 13.33
C THR A 91 -1.61 5.76 13.02
N PRO A 92 -1.25 6.97 13.47
CA PRO A 92 -1.99 8.17 13.10
C PRO A 92 -2.06 8.33 11.58
N LYS A 93 -3.24 8.59 11.02
CA LYS A 93 -3.46 8.66 9.55
C LYS A 93 -2.49 9.61 8.83
N GLY A 94 -2.15 10.75 9.44
CA GLY A 94 -1.16 11.68 8.89
C GLY A 94 0.25 11.09 8.78
N VAL A 95 0.64 10.22 9.72
CA VAL A 95 1.91 9.48 9.66
C VAL A 95 1.87 8.45 8.53
N VAL A 96 0.76 7.73 8.37
CA VAL A 96 0.60 6.77 7.25
C VAL A 96 0.77 7.48 5.91
N ILE A 97 0.05 8.59 5.72
CA ILE A 97 0.09 9.38 4.48
C ILE A 97 1.52 9.83 4.17
N ASN A 98 2.20 10.45 5.16
CA ASN A 98 3.58 10.90 4.97
C ASN A 98 4.52 9.74 4.61
N GLU A 99 4.44 8.62 5.33
CA GLU A 99 5.34 7.48 5.10
C GLU A 99 5.10 6.81 3.74
N VAL A 100 3.85 6.74 3.27
CA VAL A 100 3.56 6.20 1.93
C VAL A 100 4.03 7.14 0.82
N ILE A 101 3.95 8.47 1.01
CA ILE A 101 4.51 9.44 0.06
C ILE A 101 6.04 9.28 -0.05
N GLU A 102 6.73 9.06 1.07
CA GLU A 102 8.17 8.81 1.09
C GLU A 102 8.54 7.55 0.29
N VAL A 103 7.75 6.47 0.41
CA VAL A 103 7.95 5.27 -0.42
C VAL A 103 7.64 5.58 -1.89
N ALA A 104 6.60 6.36 -2.19
CA ALA A 104 6.27 6.78 -3.55
C ALA A 104 7.39 7.58 -4.22
N HIS A 105 8.15 8.38 -3.48
CA HIS A 105 9.30 9.12 -4.01
C HIS A 105 10.47 8.22 -4.42
N ILE A 106 10.56 7.01 -3.88
CA ILE A 106 11.62 6.04 -4.20
C ILE A 106 11.22 5.18 -5.41
N TYR A 107 9.96 4.75 -5.46
CA TYR A 107 9.49 3.75 -6.43
C TYR A 107 8.59 4.28 -7.54
N GLY A 108 7.96 5.44 -7.34
CA GLY A 108 7.05 6.06 -8.29
C GLY A 108 7.75 7.07 -9.21
N ASP A 109 6.95 7.73 -10.04
CA ASP A 109 7.42 8.85 -10.84
C ASP A 109 7.35 10.18 -10.06
N GLU A 110 7.76 11.28 -10.70
CA GLU A 110 7.75 12.62 -10.09
C GLU A 110 6.36 13.04 -9.57
N LYS A 111 5.29 12.48 -10.13
CA LYS A 111 3.90 12.84 -9.83
C LYS A 111 3.21 11.86 -8.88
N SER A 112 3.70 10.63 -8.73
CA SER A 112 3.06 9.59 -7.91
C SER A 112 2.83 10.05 -6.46
N GLY A 113 3.81 10.71 -5.83
CA GLY A 113 3.66 11.21 -4.46
C GLY A 113 2.53 12.24 -4.31
N GLN A 114 2.43 13.18 -5.26
CA GLN A 114 1.36 14.19 -5.27
C GLN A 114 -0.01 13.58 -5.53
N PHE A 115 -0.08 12.62 -6.45
CA PHE A 115 -1.30 11.88 -6.77
C PHE A 115 -1.82 11.10 -5.55
N ILE A 116 -0.96 10.29 -4.93
CA ILE A 116 -1.30 9.49 -3.74
C ILE A 116 -1.76 10.40 -2.60
N ASN A 117 -1.03 11.49 -2.33
CA ASN A 117 -1.43 12.47 -1.32
C ASN A 117 -2.84 13.04 -1.59
N GLY A 118 -3.12 13.40 -2.84
CA GLY A 118 -4.42 13.93 -3.25
C GLY A 118 -5.57 12.95 -3.02
N VAL A 119 -5.37 11.67 -3.35
CA VAL A 119 -6.38 10.61 -3.11
C VAL A 119 -6.57 10.36 -1.62
N LEU A 120 -5.48 10.16 -0.86
CA LEU A 120 -5.56 9.88 0.58
C LEU A 120 -6.14 11.05 1.37
N ALA A 121 -5.86 12.30 0.97
CA ALA A 121 -6.45 13.48 1.58
C ALA A 121 -7.98 13.54 1.40
N LYS A 122 -8.52 13.03 0.28
CA LYS A 122 -9.98 12.91 0.07
C LYS A 122 -10.56 11.80 0.93
N ILE A 123 -9.87 10.64 1.01
CA ILE A 123 -10.28 9.50 1.83
C ILE A 123 -10.28 9.79 3.34
N ASN A 124 -9.40 10.71 3.78
CA ASN A 124 -9.27 11.10 5.18
C ASN A 124 -10.29 12.17 5.64
N LYS A 125 -11.06 12.76 4.74
CA LYS A 125 -12.15 13.70 5.07
C LYS A 125 -13.41 12.95 5.48
#